data_AF-A0A7Y2SK86-F1
#
_entry.id   AF-A0A7Y2SK86-F1
#
_cell.length_a   1.000
_cell.length_b   1.000
_cell.length_c   1.000
_cell.angle_alpha   90.00
_cell.angle_beta   90.00
_cell.angle_gamma   90.00
#
_symmetry.space_group_name_H-M   'P 1'
#
loop_
_entity.id
_entity.type
_entity.pdbx_description
1 polymer ?
#
loop_
_entity_poly.entity_id
_entity_poly.type
_entity_poly.pdbx_seq_one_letter_code
_entity_poly.pdbx_strand_id
1 'polypeptide(L)'
;MTINLIQGGESRLTLRYVPLLAWSFICLTLYGVGTLVAEVLAGARAMDNGTMIGLAALITLVLLAAVTAGQFVVCSFDRGGDEVRVASYGLHGRAVQTRPLSEVVGVDVRVLRRAQHRLELRLRSGERLPLTPYYVVAFGTSGIERIGTMIGVEPVTIMQSASLRR
;
A
#
# COMPACT_ATOMS: atom_id res chain seq x y z
N MET A 1 -8.51 -6.44 -0.78
CA MET A 1 -7.81 -7.29 0.19
C MET A 1 -6.32 -7.01 0.10
N THR A 2 -5.66 -6.73 1.22
CA THR A 2 -4.26 -6.31 1.31
C THR A 2 -3.56 -7.17 2.35
N ILE A 3 -2.32 -7.57 2.10
CA ILE A 3 -1.53 -8.31 3.10
C ILE A 3 -0.57 -7.34 3.76
N ASN A 4 -0.62 -7.30 5.08
CA ASN A 4 0.37 -6.63 5.92
C ASN A 4 1.22 -7.69 6.59
N LEU A 5 2.52 -7.70 6.30
CA LEU A 5 3.48 -8.59 6.94
C LEU A 5 4.28 -7.79 7.96
N ILE A 6 4.18 -8.17 9.24
CA ILE A 6 4.94 -7.55 10.33
C ILE A 6 5.98 -8.55 10.82
N GLN A 7 7.23 -8.34 10.44
CA GLN A 7 8.37 -9.18 10.82
C GLN A 7 9.30 -8.43 11.77
N GLY A 8 9.94 -9.16 12.69
CA GLY A 8 10.91 -8.60 13.62
C GLY A 8 10.48 -8.63 15.08
N GLY A 9 11.25 -7.95 15.93
CA GLY A 9 11.12 -7.91 17.39
C GLY A 9 11.25 -6.48 17.94
N GLU A 10 11.67 -6.34 19.19
CA GLU A 10 11.71 -5.05 19.89
C GLU A 10 12.85 -4.11 19.45
N SER A 11 13.85 -4.63 18.75
CA SER A 11 14.98 -3.83 18.26
C SER A 11 14.85 -3.45 16.78
N ARG A 12 14.18 -4.29 15.99
CA ARG A 12 13.93 -4.06 14.56
C ARG A 12 12.56 -4.58 14.17
N LEU A 13 11.75 -3.73 13.55
CA LEU A 13 10.43 -4.07 13.05
C LEU A 13 10.34 -3.72 11.57
N THR A 14 9.86 -4.62 10.73
CA THR A 14 9.60 -4.38 9.32
C THR A 14 8.13 -4.64 9.00
N LEU A 15 7.46 -3.61 8.51
CA LEU A 15 6.12 -3.62 7.98
C LEU A 15 6.19 -3.71 6.45
N ARG A 16 5.49 -4.65 5.84
CA ARG A 16 5.34 -4.72 4.38
C ARG A 16 3.87 -4.66 4.00
N TYR A 17 3.53 -3.68 3.19
CA TYR A 17 2.22 -3.52 2.57
C TYR A 17 2.25 -4.08 1.15
N VAL A 18 1.40 -5.07 0.89
CA VAL A 18 1.23 -5.70 -0.43
C VAL A 18 -0.22 -5.60 -0.86
N PRO A 19 -0.54 -4.85 -1.94
CA PRO A 19 -1.90 -4.73 -2.46
C PRO A 19 -2.26 -5.95 -3.31
N LEU A 20 -2.42 -7.11 -2.66
CA LEU A 20 -2.61 -8.40 -3.32
C LEU A 20 -3.75 -8.37 -4.34
N LEU A 21 -4.90 -7.78 -3.98
CA LEU A 21 -6.05 -7.73 -4.89
C LEU A 21 -5.74 -6.93 -6.17
N ALA A 22 -5.00 -5.84 -6.08
CA ALA A 22 -4.60 -5.06 -7.25
C ALA A 22 -3.66 -5.87 -8.15
N TRP A 23 -2.68 -6.57 -7.56
CA TRP A 23 -1.75 -7.42 -8.31
C TRP A 23 -2.40 -8.66 -8.89
N SER A 24 -3.31 -9.32 -8.17
CA SER A 24 -4.12 -10.42 -8.70
C SER A 24 -4.95 -9.98 -9.90
N PHE A 25 -5.57 -8.81 -9.80
CA PHE A 25 -6.33 -8.22 -10.90
C PHE A 25 -5.45 -7.93 -12.12
N ILE A 26 -4.30 -7.26 -11.91
CA ILE A 26 -3.32 -6.98 -12.97
C ILE A 26 -2.87 -8.28 -13.66
N CYS A 27 -2.50 -9.30 -12.89
CA CYS A 27 -2.07 -10.59 -13.44
C CYS A 27 -3.18 -11.27 -14.25
N LEU A 28 -4.43 -11.24 -13.77
CA LEU A 28 -5.57 -11.82 -14.47
C LEU A 28 -5.87 -11.08 -15.78
N THR A 29 -5.82 -9.74 -15.77
CA THR A 29 -6.03 -8.94 -16.98
C THR A 29 -4.89 -9.14 -17.99
N LEU A 30 -3.65 -9.19 -17.53
CA LEU A 30 -2.49 -9.50 -18.38
C LEU A 30 -2.56 -10.90 -18.98
N TYR A 31 -3.06 -11.89 -18.22
CA TYR A 31 -3.33 -13.22 -18.75
C TYR A 31 -4.33 -13.15 -19.91
N GLY A 32 -5.44 -12.43 -19.74
CA GLY A 32 -6.43 -12.23 -20.82
C GLY A 32 -5.86 -11.51 -22.06
N VAL A 33 -4.98 -10.53 -21.87
CA VAL A 33 -4.24 -9.90 -22.98
C VAL A 33 -3.36 -10.94 -23.68
N GLY A 34 -2.61 -11.72 -22.91
CA GLY A 34 -1.72 -12.76 -23.44
C GLY A 34 -2.45 -13.82 -24.24
N THR A 35 -3.61 -14.29 -23.77
CA THR A 35 -4.42 -15.28 -24.50
C THR A 35 -4.95 -14.72 -25.82
N LEU A 36 -5.44 -13.48 -25.83
CA LEU A 36 -5.92 -12.84 -27.06
C LEU A 36 -4.79 -12.65 -28.09
N VAL A 37 -3.62 -12.19 -27.64
CA VAL A 37 -2.46 -12.04 -28.53
C VAL A 37 -2.00 -13.38 -29.08
N ALA A 38 -1.99 -14.44 -28.26
CA ALA A 38 -1.61 -15.78 -28.69
C ALA A 38 -2.57 -16.33 -29.76
N GLU A 39 -3.89 -16.16 -29.59
CA GLU A 39 -4.89 -16.57 -30.59
C GLU A 39 -4.70 -15.85 -31.94
N VAL A 40 -4.37 -14.56 -31.90
CA VAL A 40 -4.11 -13.78 -33.12
C VAL A 40 -2.83 -14.24 -33.80
N LEU A 41 -1.75 -14.46 -33.06
CA LEU A 41 -0.49 -14.96 -33.60
C LEU A 41 -0.61 -16.38 -34.16
N ALA A 42 -1.46 -17.21 -33.55
CA ALA A 42 -1.78 -18.55 -34.04
C ALA A 42 -2.72 -18.55 -35.26
N GLY A 43 -3.22 -17.37 -35.69
CA GLY A 43 -4.19 -17.25 -36.78
C GLY A 43 -5.60 -17.75 -36.43
N ALA A 44 -5.85 -18.10 -35.17
CA ALA A 44 -7.16 -18.57 -34.68
C ALA A 44 -8.17 -17.41 -34.53
N ARG A 45 -7.68 -16.17 -34.49
CA ARG A 45 -8.48 -14.95 -34.38
C ARG A 45 -7.96 -13.88 -35.34
N ALA A 46 -8.87 -13.24 -36.08
CA ALA A 46 -8.52 -12.11 -36.93
C ALA A 46 -8.26 -10.84 -36.08
N MET A 47 -7.26 -10.05 -36.47
CA MET A 47 -7.01 -8.73 -35.88
C MET A 47 -7.99 -7.72 -36.49
N ASP A 48 -9.21 -7.70 -35.98
CA ASP A 48 -10.24 -6.74 -36.35
C ASP A 48 -10.25 -5.52 -35.40
N ASN A 49 -11.04 -4.50 -35.76
CA ASN A 49 -11.19 -3.30 -34.94
C ASN A 49 -11.68 -3.62 -33.52
N GLY A 50 -12.55 -4.62 -33.38
CA GLY A 50 -13.05 -5.05 -32.06
C GLY A 50 -11.93 -5.61 -31.17
N THR A 51 -11.08 -6.47 -31.73
CA THR A 51 -9.94 -7.06 -31.01
C THR A 51 -8.91 -6.00 -30.63
N MET A 52 -8.62 -5.04 -31.53
CA MET A 52 -7.72 -3.92 -31.21
C MET A 52 -8.27 -3.04 -30.08
N ILE A 53 -9.55 -2.67 -30.13
CA ILE A 53 -10.19 -1.86 -29.08
C ILE A 53 -10.20 -2.62 -27.75
N GLY A 54 -10.50 -3.93 -27.77
CA GLY A 54 -10.48 -4.78 -26.58
C GLY A 54 -9.10 -4.85 -25.93
N LEU A 55 -8.05 -5.05 -26.73
CA LEU A 55 -6.67 -5.03 -26.24
C LEU A 55 -6.29 -3.68 -25.65
N ALA A 56 -6.60 -2.59 -26.35
CA ALA A 56 -6.34 -1.23 -25.85
C ALA A 56 -7.05 -0.96 -24.52
N ALA A 57 -8.31 -1.39 -24.39
CA ALA A 57 -9.07 -1.26 -23.16
C ALA A 57 -8.44 -2.06 -22.01
N LEU A 58 -8.09 -3.33 -22.24
CA LEU A 58 -7.46 -4.19 -21.23
C LEU A 58 -6.10 -3.64 -20.77
N ILE A 59 -5.26 -3.21 -21.71
CA ILE A 59 -3.95 -2.61 -21.40
C ILE A 59 -4.12 -1.32 -20.59
N THR A 60 -5.07 -0.47 -20.99
CA THR A 60 -5.38 0.77 -20.24
C THR A 60 -5.80 0.44 -18.81
N LEU A 61 -6.61 -0.61 -18.63
CA LEU A 61 -7.09 -1.03 -17.32
C LEU A 61 -5.97 -1.56 -16.43
N VAL A 62 -5.02 -2.32 -17.00
CA VAL A 62 -3.80 -2.76 -16.31
C VAL A 62 -2.97 -1.57 -15.85
N LEU A 63 -2.71 -0.62 -16.74
CA LEU A 63 -1.92 0.57 -16.43
C LEU A 63 -2.58 1.41 -15.34
N LEU A 64 -3.90 1.62 -15.45
CA LEU A 64 -4.67 2.36 -14.44
C LEU A 64 -4.61 1.66 -13.08
N ALA A 65 -4.80 0.35 -13.03
CA ALA A 65 -4.71 -0.42 -11.79
C ALA A 65 -3.30 -0.37 -11.17
N ALA A 66 -2.26 -0.49 -11.99
CA ALA A 66 -0.86 -0.41 -11.55
C ALA A 66 -0.51 0.97 -10.97
N VAL A 67 -0.99 2.05 -11.61
CA VAL A 67 -0.78 3.43 -11.16
C VAL A 67 -1.51 3.74 -9.86
N THR A 68 -2.79 3.36 -9.79
CA THR A 68 -3.69 3.80 -8.71
C THR A 68 -3.64 2.91 -7.47
N ALA A 69 -3.36 1.62 -7.63
CA ALA A 69 -3.46 0.64 -6.56
C ALA A 69 -2.27 -0.32 -6.46
N GLY A 70 -1.35 -0.32 -7.44
CA GLY A 70 -0.20 -1.23 -7.50
C GLY A 70 0.98 -0.88 -6.60
N GLN A 71 0.86 0.14 -5.73
CA GLN A 71 1.97 0.60 -4.89
C GLN A 71 2.26 -0.35 -3.74
N PHE A 72 3.52 -0.77 -3.61
CA PHE A 72 4.04 -1.48 -2.45
C PHE A 72 4.70 -0.50 -1.49
N VAL A 73 4.58 -0.74 -0.20
CA VAL A 73 5.28 0.06 0.83
C VAL A 73 5.97 -0.86 1.81
N VAL A 74 7.22 -0.54 2.13
CA VAL A 74 8.00 -1.22 3.16
C VAL A 74 8.44 -0.18 4.18
N CYS A 75 8.01 -0.34 5.42
CA CYS A 75 8.44 0.49 6.53
C CYS A 75 9.36 -0.33 7.43
N SER A 76 10.54 0.17 7.74
CA SER A 76 11.48 -0.45 8.67
C SER A 76 11.78 0.50 9.82
N PHE A 77 11.72 -0.03 11.02
CA PHE A 77 12.04 0.64 12.28
C PHE A 77 13.28 -0.05 12.84
N ASP A 78 14.33 0.71 13.15
CA ASP A 78 15.53 0.24 13.83
C ASP A 78 15.74 1.09 15.08
N ARG A 79 15.54 0.49 16.26
CA ARG A 79 15.72 1.17 17.54
C ARG A 79 17.20 1.33 17.90
N GLY A 80 18.05 0.39 17.49
CA GLY A 80 19.49 0.47 17.74
C GLY A 80 20.18 1.52 16.86
N GLY A 81 19.66 1.73 15.64
CA GLY A 81 20.14 2.74 14.70
C GLY A 81 19.40 4.09 14.76
N ASP A 82 18.42 4.24 15.65
CA ASP A 82 17.52 5.39 15.72
C ASP A 82 16.88 5.78 14.37
N GLU A 83 16.43 4.80 13.58
CA GLU A 83 15.98 5.03 12.20
C GLU A 83 14.56 4.51 11.94
N VAL A 84 13.74 5.33 11.30
CA VAL A 84 12.52 4.94 10.60
C VAL A 84 12.68 5.21 9.13
N ARG A 85 12.50 4.17 8.32
CA ARG A 85 12.60 4.25 6.87
C ARG A 85 11.32 3.74 6.23
N VAL A 86 10.72 4.57 5.38
CA VAL A 86 9.54 4.25 4.57
C VAL A 86 9.94 4.26 3.11
N ALA A 87 9.90 3.10 2.47
CA ALA A 87 10.17 2.94 1.05
C ALA A 87 8.90 2.56 0.31
N SER A 88 8.47 3.39 -0.64
CA SER A 88 7.37 3.08 -1.55
C SER A 88 7.90 2.71 -2.93
N TYR A 89 7.25 1.74 -3.57
CA TYR A 89 7.59 1.22 -4.88
C TYR A 89 6.31 1.18 -5.71
N GLY A 90 6.35 1.70 -6.93
CA GLY A 90 5.23 1.63 -7.86
C GLY A 90 5.66 1.99 -9.27
N LEU A 91 4.69 2.18 -10.16
CA LEU A 91 4.96 2.53 -11.56
C LEU A 91 5.74 3.85 -11.71
N HIS A 92 5.56 4.77 -10.76
CA HIS A 92 6.25 6.08 -10.73
C HIS A 92 7.69 6.00 -10.18
N GLY A 93 8.18 4.79 -9.88
CA GLY A 93 9.52 4.56 -9.35
C GLY A 93 9.52 4.29 -7.84
N ARG A 94 10.66 4.61 -7.22
CA ARG A 94 10.94 4.35 -5.81
C ARG A 94 11.10 5.66 -5.06
N ALA A 95 10.29 5.86 -4.02
CA ALA A 95 10.51 6.95 -3.07
C ALA A 95 10.95 6.35 -1.72
N VAL A 96 11.96 6.96 -1.10
CA VAL A 96 12.47 6.55 0.21
C VAL A 96 12.50 7.77 1.11
N GLN A 97 11.87 7.65 2.27
CA GLN A 97 11.89 8.67 3.30
C GLN A 97 12.51 8.05 4.55
N THR A 98 13.54 8.69 5.09
CA THR A 98 14.19 8.30 6.33
C THR A 98 14.04 9.43 7.34
N ARG A 99 13.71 9.06 8.58
CA ARG A 99 13.56 9.97 9.73
C ARG A 99 14.13 9.30 10.99
N PRO A 100 14.64 10.06 11.96
CA PRO A 100 15.04 9.51 13.24
C PRO A 100 13.85 8.89 13.98
N LEU A 101 14.03 7.75 14.64
CA LEU A 101 12.99 7.13 15.46
C LEU A 101 12.66 8.01 16.68
N SER A 102 13.65 8.68 17.24
CA SER A 102 13.56 9.64 18.35
C SER A 102 12.71 10.87 18.05
N GLU A 103 12.51 11.19 16.77
CA GLU A 103 11.59 12.25 16.33
C GLU A 103 10.13 11.79 16.34
N VAL A 104 9.86 10.48 16.38
CA VAL A 104 8.49 9.96 16.38
C VAL A 104 7.87 10.14 17.77
N VAL A 105 6.78 10.90 17.84
CA VAL A 105 6.05 11.22 19.08
C VAL A 105 4.70 10.52 19.18
N GLY A 106 4.33 9.73 18.17
CA GLY A 106 3.11 8.94 18.21
C GLY A 106 2.75 8.26 16.90
N VAL A 107 1.72 7.41 16.99
CA VAL A 107 1.13 6.69 15.87
C VAL A 107 -0.33 7.05 15.80
N ASP A 108 -0.73 7.67 14.69
CA ASP A 108 -2.11 8.00 14.40
C ASP A 108 -2.72 6.89 13.54
N VAL A 109 -3.79 6.27 14.05
CA VAL A 109 -4.60 5.29 13.30
C VAL A 109 -5.86 6.00 12.84
N ARG A 110 -5.88 6.45 11.58
CA ARG A 110 -7.08 7.05 11.01
C ARG A 110 -8.05 5.97 10.56
N VAL A 111 -9.29 6.06 11.02
CA VAL A 111 -10.36 5.12 10.66
C VAL A 111 -11.42 5.85 9.83
N LEU A 112 -11.57 5.45 8.56
CA LEU A 112 -12.57 6.04 7.65
C LEU A 112 -13.93 5.35 7.79
N ARG A 113 -13.94 4.03 7.88
CA ARG A 113 -15.10 3.14 8.10
C ARG A 113 -14.64 1.96 8.95
N ARG A 114 -15.58 1.15 9.48
CA ARG A 114 -15.36 0.06 10.47
C ARG A 114 -14.07 -0.77 10.34
N ALA A 115 -13.54 -0.97 9.13
CA ALA A 115 -12.32 -1.74 8.90
C ALA A 115 -11.27 -1.05 8.01
N GLN A 116 -11.46 0.22 7.65
CA GLN A 116 -10.53 0.97 6.78
C GLN A 116 -9.61 1.84 7.63
N HIS A 117 -8.35 1.42 7.74
CA HIS A 117 -7.33 2.08 8.57
C HIS A 117 -6.25 2.70 7.70
N ARG A 118 -5.81 3.90 8.05
CA ARG A 118 -4.58 4.50 7.52
C ARG A 118 -3.67 4.80 8.69
N LEU A 119 -2.44 4.27 8.62
CA LEU A 119 -1.42 4.48 9.63
C LEU A 119 -0.51 5.64 9.23
N GLU A 120 -0.34 6.57 10.15
CA GLU A 120 0.56 7.72 10.02
C GLU A 120 1.42 7.82 11.28
N LEU A 121 2.71 8.07 11.12
CA LEU A 121 3.59 8.45 12.23
C LEU A 121 3.51 9.96 12.41
N ARG A 122 3.40 10.39 13.66
CA ARG A 122 3.47 11.80 14.03
C ARG A 122 4.90 12.11 14.48
N LEU A 123 5.55 13.04 13.80
CA LEU A 123 6.89 13.50 14.15
C LEU A 123 6.81 14.71 15.08
N ARG A 124 7.88 14.96 15.84
CA ARG A 124 8.02 16.10 16.75
C ARG A 124 7.94 17.44 16.01
N SER A 125 8.36 17.47 14.75
CA SER A 125 8.23 18.61 13.84
C SER A 125 6.77 18.98 13.51
N GLY A 126 5.81 18.12 13.83
CA GLY A 126 4.41 18.23 13.40
C GLY A 126 4.15 17.60 12.02
N GLU A 127 5.19 17.16 11.30
CA GLU A 127 5.07 16.39 10.07
C GLU A 127 4.39 15.04 10.34
N ARG A 128 3.59 14.57 9.36
CA ARG A 128 2.97 13.24 9.40
C ARG A 128 3.55 12.38 8.30
N LEU A 129 4.15 11.25 8.68
CA LEU A 129 4.75 10.30 7.74
C LEU A 129 3.78 9.12 7.53
N PRO A 130 3.13 9.01 6.35
CA PRO A 130 2.21 7.91 6.09
C PRO A 130 2.96 6.58 5.95
N LEU A 131 2.60 5.60 6.77
CA LEU A 131 3.11 4.21 6.66
C LEU A 131 2.36 3.41 5.60
N THR A 132 1.20 3.91 5.18
CA THR A 132 0.31 3.28 4.22
C THR A 132 -0.04 4.30 3.14
N PRO A 133 -0.02 3.92 1.86
CA PRO A 133 -0.28 4.86 0.77
C PRO A 133 -1.76 5.26 0.70
N TYR A 134 -2.66 4.35 1.13
CA TYR A 134 -4.11 4.53 1.11
C TYR A 134 -4.74 4.01 2.41
N TYR A 135 -6.06 4.17 2.56
CA TYR A 135 -6.81 3.46 3.60
C TYR A 135 -6.87 1.97 3.25
N VAL A 136 -6.42 1.12 4.18
CA VAL A 136 -6.28 -0.31 3.97
C VAL A 136 -7.14 -1.09 4.97
N VAL A 137 -7.67 -2.21 4.49
CA VAL A 137 -8.48 -3.14 5.29
C VAL A 137 -7.58 -4.29 5.73
N ALA A 138 -6.59 -4.01 6.58
CA ALA A 138 -5.60 -5.05 6.92
C ALA A 138 -4.79 -4.85 8.21
N PHE A 139 -5.05 -3.83 9.04
CA PHE A 139 -4.39 -3.75 10.34
C PHE A 139 -5.29 -4.35 11.42
N GLY A 140 -4.92 -5.53 11.90
CA GLY A 140 -5.44 -6.04 13.17
C GLY A 140 -4.88 -5.23 14.33
N THR A 141 -5.60 -5.22 15.45
CA THR A 141 -5.20 -4.53 16.70
C THR A 141 -3.79 -4.92 17.15
N SER A 142 -3.44 -6.21 17.05
CA SER A 142 -2.11 -6.72 17.40
C SER A 142 -0.97 -6.12 16.57
N GLY A 143 -1.21 -5.80 15.30
CA GLY A 143 -0.21 -5.16 14.44
C GLY A 143 0.04 -3.70 14.82
N ILE A 144 -1.03 -3.00 15.20
CA ILE A 144 -0.99 -1.60 15.66
C ILE A 144 -0.26 -1.53 17.00
N GLU A 145 -0.60 -2.44 17.93
CA GLU A 145 0.06 -2.55 19.24
C GLU A 145 1.56 -2.79 19.10
N ARG A 146 1.99 -3.73 18.24
CA ARG A 146 3.43 -4.00 18.02
C ARG A 146 4.19 -2.79 17.49
N ILE A 147 3.56 -1.97 16.64
CA ILE A 147 4.16 -0.72 16.16
C ILE A 147 4.27 0.28 17.32
N GLY A 148 3.22 0.40 18.14
CA GLY A 148 3.24 1.22 19.35
C GLY A 148 4.34 0.81 20.32
N THR A 149 4.48 -0.48 20.62
CA THR A 149 5.54 -1.02 21.49
C THR A 149 6.95 -0.76 20.94
N MET A 150 7.14 -0.88 19.61
CA MET A 150 8.42 -0.59 18.96
C MET A 150 8.81 0.89 19.05
N ILE A 151 7.84 1.79 19.01
CA ILE A 151 8.09 3.23 19.09
C ILE A 151 8.11 3.69 20.56
N GLY A 152 7.50 2.92 21.47
CA GLY A 152 7.34 3.28 22.89
C GLY A 152 6.20 4.26 23.14
N VAL A 153 5.15 4.23 22.30
CA VAL A 153 4.02 5.16 22.38
C VAL A 153 2.70 4.43 22.18
N GLU A 154 1.66 4.83 22.92
CA GLU A 154 0.31 4.30 22.72
C GLU A 154 -0.27 4.77 21.38
N PRO A 155 -0.80 3.86 20.55
CA PRO A 155 -1.46 4.23 19.29
C PRO A 155 -2.74 5.04 19.54
N VAL A 156 -2.87 6.20 18.90
CA VAL A 156 -4.06 7.03 19.01
C VAL A 156 -5.00 6.71 17.85
N THR A 157 -6.20 6.21 18.17
CA THR A 157 -7.22 5.95 17.16
C THR A 157 -8.03 7.21 16.89
N ILE A 158 -7.96 7.70 15.65
CA ILE A 158 -8.71 8.87 15.20
C ILE A 158 -9.85 8.37 14.32
N MET A 159 -11.06 8.30 14.88
CA MET A 159 -12.26 8.10 14.06
C MET A 159 -12.53 9.39 13.29
N GLN A 160 -12.59 9.30 11.96
CA GLN A 160 -13.21 10.36 11.18
C GLN A 160 -14.72 10.29 11.43
N SER A 161 -15.21 11.05 12.41
CA SER A 161 -16.63 11.36 12.48
C SER A 161 -17.03 11.99 11.16
N ALA A 162 -18.10 11.50 10.55
CA ALA A 162 -18.78 12.16 9.44
C ALA A 162 -19.40 13.47 9.95
N SER A 163 -18.56 14.45 10.28
CA SER A 163 -18.96 15.79 10.66
C SER A 163 -18.47 16.74 9.56
N LEU A 164 -19.44 17.29 8.83
CA LEU A 164 -19.38 18.33 7.78
C LEU A 164 -19.68 17.84 6.36
N ARG A 165 -20.95 17.49 6.13
CA ARG A 165 -21.72 18.08 5.03
C ARG A 165 -22.99 18.69 5.63
N ARG A 166 -22.96 20.02 5.83
CA ARG A 166 -24.14 20.85 5.59
C ARG A 166 -24.30 20.97 4.08
#